data_AF-A0A3R9LE90-F1
#
_entry.id   AF-A0A3R9LE90-F1
#
_cell.length_a   1.000
_cell.length_b   1.000
_cell.length_c   1.000
_cell.angle_alpha   90.00
_cell.angle_beta   90.00
_cell.angle_gamma   90.00
#
_symmetry.space_group_name_H-M   'P 1'
#
loop_
_entity.id
_entity.type
_entity.pdbx_description
1 polymer ?
#
loop_
_entity_poly.entity_id
_entity_poly.type
_entity_poly.pdbx_seq_one_letter_code
_entity_poly.pdbx_strand_id
1 'polypeptide(L)'
;MGKEFVMDLKLNDILNISDQDKRKFKVKFNNWTGENPIQTYLRDEEIINNYNLFWRTNKRYFNVGDIVINFIKIDNNKWLLTTIKEVSKELFVTEGQNYEGIELKEYSALFGRLIIRYRKESRGSVLKYTTCKEKLVIEQLLSDSFGGEEFPGYDNISLSYKELELILRLRKKDWITALQNQKAVYLITDKQNGKLYIGSATSNYGMLLQRWQSYVDNGHGGNKELRILVEKQGLNYVKENFQYSVLENYNGKIDDNFVLRRESWWKEVLKSKEHGYNAN
;
A
#
# COMPACT_ATOMS: atom_id res chain seq x y z
N MET A 1 -23.67 15.06 32.73
CA MET A 1 -23.70 14.17 31.55
C MET A 1 -22.65 13.10 31.79
N GLY A 2 -23.07 11.89 32.21
CA GLY A 2 -22.15 10.79 32.45
C GLY A 2 -21.49 10.40 31.13
N LYS A 3 -20.16 10.26 31.10
CA LYS A 3 -19.48 9.60 30.00
C LYS A 3 -19.99 8.17 29.97
N GLU A 4 -20.74 7.79 28.94
CA GLU A 4 -20.92 6.37 28.61
C GLU A 4 -19.53 5.75 28.47
N PHE A 5 -19.22 4.82 29.36
CA PHE A 5 -18.05 3.97 29.20
C PHE A 5 -18.38 2.99 28.07
N VAL A 6 -18.09 3.39 26.83
CA VAL A 6 -18.02 2.44 25.72
C VAL A 6 -16.85 1.51 26.06
N MET A 7 -17.16 0.25 26.35
CA MET A 7 -16.14 -0.75 26.63
C MET A 7 -15.41 -1.07 25.32
N ASP A 8 -14.08 -0.94 25.32
CA ASP A 8 -13.25 -1.26 24.16
C ASP A 8 -13.37 -2.75 23.80
N LEU A 9 -13.77 -3.07 22.57
CA LEU A 9 -13.73 -4.43 22.03
C LEU A 9 -12.28 -4.89 21.87
N LYS A 10 -11.90 -6.00 22.48
CA LYS A 10 -10.55 -6.56 22.47
C LYS A 10 -10.39 -7.61 21.39
N LEU A 11 -9.15 -7.83 20.93
CA LEU A 11 -8.84 -8.86 19.94
C LEU A 11 -9.39 -10.24 20.33
N ASN A 12 -9.37 -10.58 21.63
CA ASN A 12 -9.87 -11.87 22.11
C ASN A 12 -11.38 -12.03 21.99
N ASP A 13 -12.14 -10.94 21.89
CA ASP A 13 -13.60 -10.99 21.72
C ASP A 13 -13.98 -11.51 20.33
N ILE A 14 -13.05 -11.42 19.36
CA ILE A 14 -13.17 -12.02 18.03
C ILE A 14 -12.44 -13.38 17.96
N LEU A 15 -11.20 -13.47 18.45
CA LEU A 15 -10.41 -14.69 18.30
C LEU A 15 -10.85 -15.83 19.24
N ASN A 16 -11.57 -15.51 20.31
CA ASN A 16 -12.07 -16.45 21.31
C ASN A 16 -11.01 -17.45 21.84
N ILE A 17 -9.79 -16.94 22.10
CA ILE A 17 -8.68 -17.80 22.55
C ILE A 17 -8.93 -18.23 24.00
N SER A 18 -8.95 -19.55 24.22
CA SER A 18 -9.14 -20.17 25.53
C SER A 18 -8.03 -19.77 26.51
N ASP A 19 -8.32 -19.68 27.82
CA ASP A 19 -7.31 -19.38 28.83
C ASP A 19 -6.14 -20.38 28.85
N GLN A 20 -6.42 -21.64 28.51
CA GLN A 20 -5.43 -22.72 28.45
C GLN A 20 -4.45 -22.52 27.29
N ASP A 21 -4.91 -22.00 26.15
CA ASP A 21 -4.10 -21.84 24.94
C ASP A 21 -3.35 -20.50 24.87
N LYS A 22 -3.74 -19.49 25.67
CA LYS A 22 -3.12 -18.14 25.66
C LYS A 22 -1.58 -18.14 25.74
N ARG A 23 -0.98 -19.15 26.37
CA ARG A 23 0.48 -19.28 26.49
C ARG A 23 1.18 -19.71 25.20
N LYS A 24 0.48 -20.39 24.28
CA LYS A 24 0.97 -20.76 22.95
C LYS A 24 0.98 -19.57 21.99
N PHE A 25 0.13 -18.58 22.24
CA PHE A 25 -0.01 -17.42 21.37
C PHE A 25 1.11 -16.40 21.58
N LYS A 26 1.68 -15.96 20.45
CA LYS A 26 2.63 -14.86 20.33
C LYS A 26 2.11 -13.85 19.32
N VAL A 27 2.52 -12.60 19.47
CA VAL A 27 2.12 -11.51 18.57
C VAL A 27 3.37 -10.95 17.92
N LYS A 28 3.42 -10.98 16.59
CA LYS A 28 4.47 -10.38 15.77
C LYS A 28 3.99 -9.03 15.25
N PHE A 29 4.80 -8.01 15.45
CA PHE A 29 4.59 -6.65 14.93
C PHE A 29 5.69 -6.33 13.93
N ASN A 30 5.31 -6.15 12.66
CA ASN A 30 6.21 -5.76 11.57
C ASN A 30 6.09 -4.25 11.35
N ASN A 31 7.15 -3.52 11.70
CA ASN A 31 7.17 -2.06 11.64
C ASN A 31 8.05 -1.54 10.50
N TRP A 32 9.05 -2.32 10.10
CA TRP A 32 9.98 -2.00 9.03
C TRP A 32 10.58 -3.30 8.51
N THR A 33 10.60 -3.48 7.20
CA THR A 33 11.06 -4.70 6.52
C THR A 33 12.23 -4.43 5.57
N GLY A 34 12.88 -3.27 5.72
CA GLY A 34 13.79 -2.69 4.73
C GLY A 34 13.10 -1.62 3.89
N GLU A 35 11.77 -1.74 3.73
CA GLU A 35 10.89 -0.76 3.10
C GLU A 35 9.61 -0.59 3.94
N ASN A 36 8.65 0.20 3.44
CA ASN A 36 7.35 0.37 4.07
C ASN A 36 6.58 -0.97 4.12
N PRO A 37 6.21 -1.49 5.31
CA PRO A 37 5.63 -2.82 5.45
C PRO A 37 4.28 -3.00 4.77
N ILE A 38 3.49 -1.91 4.65
CA ILE A 38 2.21 -1.94 3.94
C ILE A 38 2.46 -2.15 2.45
N GLN A 39 3.40 -1.39 1.88
CA GLN A 39 3.73 -1.51 0.47
C GLN A 39 4.29 -2.91 0.15
N THR A 40 5.12 -3.48 1.04
CA THR A 40 5.55 -4.88 0.92
C THR A 40 4.36 -5.83 0.91
N TYR A 41 3.48 -5.75 1.91
CA TYR A 41 2.31 -6.63 2.05
C TYR A 41 1.40 -6.56 0.82
N LEU A 42 1.04 -5.35 0.41
CA LEU A 42 0.13 -5.16 -0.71
C LEU A 42 0.74 -5.63 -2.04
N ARG A 43 2.07 -5.61 -2.18
CA ARG A 43 2.80 -6.13 -3.34
C ARG A 43 2.88 -7.65 -3.35
N ASP A 44 3.30 -8.24 -2.23
CA ASP A 44 3.47 -9.67 -2.05
C ASP A 44 3.27 -10.04 -0.57
N GLU A 45 2.13 -10.63 -0.27
CA GLU A 45 1.75 -11.02 1.08
C GLU A 45 2.69 -12.07 1.67
N GLU A 46 3.29 -12.93 0.84
CA GLU A 46 4.14 -14.04 1.29
C GLU A 46 5.43 -13.56 1.95
N ILE A 47 5.96 -12.41 1.50
CA ILE A 47 7.12 -11.76 2.12
C ILE A 47 6.80 -11.46 3.59
N ILE A 48 5.64 -10.87 3.87
CA ILE A 48 5.24 -10.53 5.24
C ILE A 48 4.80 -11.76 6.03
N ASN A 49 4.02 -12.63 5.40
CA ASN A 49 3.35 -13.75 6.05
C ASN A 49 4.22 -15.00 6.21
N ASN A 50 5.42 -15.04 5.62
CA ASN A 50 6.38 -16.13 5.80
C ASN A 50 7.77 -15.59 6.12
N TYR A 51 8.39 -14.89 5.17
CA TYR A 51 9.80 -14.49 5.32
C TYR A 51 9.99 -13.59 6.54
N ASN A 52 9.33 -12.43 6.60
CA ASN A 52 9.48 -11.46 7.69
C ASN A 52 8.89 -11.94 9.02
N LEU A 53 7.76 -12.65 8.98
CA LEU A 53 7.16 -13.28 10.16
C LEU A 53 8.19 -14.18 10.85
N PHE A 54 8.80 -15.10 10.10
CA PHE A 54 9.69 -16.14 10.60
C PHE A 54 11.19 -15.84 10.48
N TRP A 55 11.55 -14.63 10.08
CA TRP A 55 12.92 -14.16 10.09
C TRP A 55 13.46 -14.08 11.52
N ARG A 56 14.72 -14.49 11.73
CA ARG A 56 15.43 -14.29 13.00
C ARG A 56 16.89 -13.90 12.82
N THR A 57 17.42 -13.29 13.88
CA THR A 57 18.87 -13.24 14.16
C THR A 57 19.29 -14.48 14.96
N ASN A 58 20.38 -14.39 15.73
CA ASN A 58 20.75 -15.37 16.75
C ASN A 58 19.68 -15.56 17.85
N LYS A 59 18.73 -14.64 18.00
CA LYS A 59 17.65 -14.77 18.99
C LYS A 59 16.54 -15.70 18.50
N ARG A 60 16.22 -16.72 19.30
CA ARG A 60 15.03 -17.58 19.10
C ARG A 60 13.76 -16.82 19.48
N TYR A 61 12.84 -16.66 18.53
CA TYR A 61 11.56 -15.98 18.77
C TYR A 61 10.40 -16.97 19.00
N PHE A 62 10.44 -18.11 18.32
CA PHE A 62 9.37 -19.10 18.30
C PHE A 62 9.87 -20.52 18.58
N ASN A 63 8.94 -21.38 18.96
CA ASN A 63 9.07 -22.83 19.08
C ASN A 63 8.02 -23.49 18.17
N VAL A 64 8.27 -24.72 17.74
CA VAL A 64 7.25 -25.54 17.07
C VAL A 64 6.03 -25.69 17.99
N GLY A 65 4.83 -25.49 17.45
CA GLY A 65 3.57 -25.46 18.18
C GLY A 65 3.18 -24.11 18.78
N ASP A 66 4.03 -23.08 18.69
CA ASP A 66 3.59 -21.70 18.97
C ASP A 66 2.60 -21.24 17.89
N ILE A 67 1.57 -20.49 18.29
CA ILE A 67 0.64 -19.83 17.37
C ILE A 67 1.00 -18.35 17.29
N VAL A 68 1.22 -17.82 16.10
CA VAL A 68 1.69 -16.45 15.90
C VAL A 68 0.62 -15.62 15.21
N ILE A 69 0.16 -14.58 15.89
CA ILE A 69 -0.71 -13.53 15.33
C ILE A 69 0.18 -12.48 14.68
N ASN A 70 0.13 -12.36 13.35
CA ASN A 70 1.00 -11.47 12.60
C ASN A 70 0.31 -10.15 12.25
N PHE A 71 0.92 -9.05 12.66
CA PHE A 71 0.45 -7.71 12.36
C PHE A 71 1.49 -6.92 11.56
N ILE A 72 1.01 -6.08 10.65
CA ILE A 72 1.81 -5.02 10.01
C ILE A 72 1.35 -3.66 10.48
N LYS A 73 2.28 -2.71 10.60
CA LYS A 73 1.95 -1.33 10.97
C LYS A 73 1.29 -0.63 9.79
N ILE A 74 0.08 -0.09 9.97
CA ILE A 74 -0.58 0.75 8.95
C ILE A 74 -0.45 2.25 9.23
N ASP A 75 -0.43 2.62 10.51
CA ASP A 75 -0.28 4.00 10.99
C ASP A 75 0.27 3.94 12.42
N ASN A 76 0.51 5.08 13.07
CA ASN A 76 1.24 5.23 14.33
C ASN A 76 0.93 4.15 15.37
N ASN A 77 -0.36 3.94 15.67
CA ASN A 77 -0.85 2.92 16.60
C ASN A 77 -1.79 1.91 15.96
N LYS A 78 -1.96 1.92 14.63
CA LYS A 78 -2.89 1.03 13.93
C LYS A 78 -2.14 -0.11 13.27
N TRP A 79 -2.70 -1.30 13.35
CA TRP A 79 -2.07 -2.53 12.88
C TRP A 79 -3.07 -3.42 12.17
N LEU A 80 -2.70 -3.92 10.99
CA LEU A 80 -3.52 -4.82 10.20
C LEU A 80 -3.11 -6.28 10.48
N LEU A 81 -4.08 -7.13 10.80
CA LEU A 81 -3.89 -8.57 10.91
C LEU A 81 -3.66 -9.15 9.52
N THR A 82 -2.51 -9.77 9.26
CA THR A 82 -2.20 -10.32 7.93
C THR A 82 -2.28 -11.84 7.86
N THR A 83 -2.01 -12.55 8.97
CA THR A 83 -2.16 -14.01 9.07
C THR A 83 -2.10 -14.44 10.54
N ILE A 84 -2.60 -15.64 10.84
CA ILE A 84 -2.34 -16.37 12.08
C ILE A 84 -1.83 -17.76 11.71
N LYS A 85 -0.60 -18.09 12.14
CA LYS A 85 0.04 -19.37 11.79
C LYS A 85 0.49 -20.15 13.02
N GLU A 86 0.30 -21.46 13.01
CA GLU A 86 1.01 -22.37 13.90
C GLU A 86 2.40 -22.65 13.32
N VAL A 87 3.44 -22.53 14.14
CA VAL A 87 4.81 -22.86 13.75
C VAL A 87 4.94 -24.36 13.61
N SER A 88 5.09 -24.84 12.38
CA SER A 88 5.12 -26.27 12.06
C SER A 88 6.54 -26.84 12.06
N LYS A 89 7.55 -26.02 11.76
CA LYS A 89 8.93 -26.48 11.59
C LYS A 89 9.95 -25.40 11.90
N GLU A 90 11.10 -25.81 12.44
CA GLU A 90 12.30 -25.01 12.58
C GLU A 90 13.36 -25.46 11.54
N LEU A 91 13.95 -24.49 10.84
CA LEU A 91 14.89 -24.68 9.73
C LEU A 91 16.35 -24.54 10.16
N PHE A 92 16.60 -24.10 11.40
CA PHE A 92 17.93 -23.87 11.97
C PHE A 92 18.79 -22.82 11.21
N VAL A 93 18.13 -21.90 10.51
CA VAL A 93 18.77 -20.78 9.79
C VAL A 93 18.90 -19.56 10.70
N THR A 94 20.05 -18.89 10.73
CA THR A 94 20.24 -17.58 11.37
C THR A 94 20.37 -16.49 10.32
N GLU A 95 20.02 -15.24 10.67
CA GLU A 95 19.97 -14.10 9.74
C GLU A 95 19.08 -14.35 8.51
N GLY A 96 18.00 -15.10 8.70
CA GLY A 96 17.11 -15.55 7.64
C GLY A 96 15.81 -16.13 8.16
N GLN A 97 14.98 -16.64 7.25
CA GLN A 97 13.76 -17.35 7.59
C GLN A 97 14.11 -18.66 8.32
N ASN A 98 13.76 -18.76 9.60
CA ASN A 98 14.08 -19.92 10.42
C ASN A 98 12.89 -20.85 10.67
N TYR A 99 11.68 -20.44 10.31
CA TYR A 99 10.50 -21.24 10.58
C TYR A 99 9.61 -21.34 9.36
N GLU A 100 8.84 -22.42 9.33
CA GLU A 100 7.66 -22.59 8.49
C GLU A 100 6.44 -22.64 9.41
N GLY A 101 5.29 -22.30 8.87
CA GLY A 101 4.05 -22.34 9.63
C GLY A 101 2.83 -22.60 8.75
N ILE A 102 1.82 -23.19 9.37
CA ILE A 102 0.55 -23.52 8.73
C ILE A 102 -0.48 -22.49 9.19
N GLU A 103 -1.18 -21.89 8.23
CA GLU A 103 -2.21 -20.90 8.50
C GLU A 103 -3.46 -21.52 9.12
N LEU A 104 -3.95 -20.88 10.19
CA LEU A 104 -5.17 -21.25 10.89
C LEU A 104 -6.39 -20.70 10.13
N LYS A 105 -6.99 -21.57 9.31
CA LYS A 105 -8.05 -21.22 8.35
C LYS A 105 -9.31 -20.66 9.01
N GLU A 106 -9.57 -21.01 10.27
CA GLU A 106 -10.73 -20.51 11.03
C GLU A 106 -10.70 -18.98 11.22
N TYR A 107 -9.52 -18.34 11.13
CA TYR A 107 -9.37 -16.89 11.22
C TYR A 107 -9.23 -16.20 9.86
N SER A 108 -9.29 -16.94 8.75
CA SER A 108 -9.03 -16.42 7.39
C SER A 108 -9.91 -15.23 7.01
N ALA A 109 -11.15 -15.19 7.48
CA ALA A 109 -12.07 -14.08 7.23
C ALA A 109 -11.60 -12.73 7.82
N LEU A 110 -10.63 -12.73 8.73
CA LEU A 110 -10.07 -11.54 9.37
C LEU A 110 -8.78 -11.04 8.70
N PHE A 111 -8.11 -11.90 7.94
CA PHE A 111 -6.82 -11.56 7.34
C PHE A 111 -7.00 -10.46 6.30
N GLY A 112 -6.12 -9.46 6.37
CA GLY A 112 -6.22 -8.27 5.55
C GLY A 112 -7.41 -7.37 5.90
N ARG A 113 -8.22 -7.67 6.92
CA ARG A 113 -9.47 -6.93 7.23
C ARG A 113 -9.56 -6.39 8.64
N LEU A 114 -8.99 -7.10 9.61
CA LEU A 114 -9.04 -6.70 11.01
C LEU A 114 -7.91 -5.71 11.33
N ILE A 115 -8.30 -4.51 11.73
CA ILE A 115 -7.38 -3.46 12.20
C ILE A 115 -7.53 -3.34 13.71
N ILE A 116 -6.40 -3.38 14.41
CA ILE A 116 -6.33 -3.12 15.84
C ILE A 116 -5.60 -1.81 16.13
N ARG A 117 -5.94 -1.20 17.26
CA ARG A 117 -5.18 -0.13 17.89
C ARG A 117 -4.32 -0.70 19.01
N TYR A 118 -3.00 -0.49 18.91
CA TYR A 118 -2.04 -0.86 19.93
C TYR A 118 -0.85 0.11 19.94
N ARG A 119 -0.62 0.76 21.08
CA ARG A 119 0.59 1.55 21.30
C ARG A 119 1.71 0.63 21.75
N LYS A 120 2.63 0.32 20.84
CA LYS A 120 3.74 -0.59 21.12
C LYS A 120 4.75 0.06 22.07
N GLU A 121 4.85 -0.48 23.28
CA GLU A 121 5.76 0.00 24.34
C GLU A 121 7.15 -0.66 24.26
N SER A 122 7.23 -1.87 23.72
CA SER A 122 8.47 -2.64 23.63
C SER A 122 9.26 -2.31 22.35
N ARG A 123 10.59 -2.46 22.41
CA ARG A 123 11.43 -2.43 21.19
C ARG A 123 11.32 -3.72 20.38
N GLY A 124 11.16 -4.88 21.03
CA GLY A 124 11.10 -6.19 20.38
C GLY A 124 9.92 -6.33 19.40
N SER A 125 10.12 -7.02 18.29
CA SER A 125 9.10 -7.27 17.26
C SER A 125 8.13 -8.40 17.63
N VAL A 126 8.48 -9.27 18.58
CA VAL A 126 7.65 -10.39 19.03
C VAL A 126 7.34 -10.25 20.52
N LEU A 127 6.07 -10.38 20.88
CA LEU A 127 5.55 -10.35 22.25
C LEU A 127 4.80 -11.65 22.57
N LYS A 128 4.76 -12.02 23.85
CA LYS A 128 3.83 -13.07 24.31
C LYS A 128 2.42 -12.48 24.33
N TYR A 129 1.42 -13.21 23.84
CA TYR A 129 0.04 -12.70 23.82
C TYR A 129 -0.45 -12.29 25.21
N THR A 130 -0.13 -13.08 26.23
CA THR A 130 -0.48 -12.80 27.63
C THR A 130 0.03 -11.45 28.15
N THR A 131 1.10 -10.90 27.56
CA THR A 131 1.68 -9.62 27.99
C THR A 131 1.01 -8.40 27.37
N CYS A 132 0.29 -8.56 26.25
CA CYS A 132 -0.31 -7.44 25.52
C CYS A 132 -1.82 -7.58 25.28
N LYS A 133 -2.44 -8.74 25.51
CA LYS A 133 -3.85 -9.04 25.18
C LYS A 133 -4.86 -7.95 25.56
N GLU A 134 -4.77 -7.38 26.77
CA GLU A 134 -5.72 -6.36 27.27
C GLU A 134 -5.59 -5.00 26.53
N LYS A 135 -4.46 -4.78 25.86
CA LYS A 135 -4.14 -3.55 25.12
C LYS A 135 -4.40 -3.67 23.62
N LEU A 136 -4.71 -4.86 23.10
CA LEU A 136 -5.02 -5.08 21.68
C LEU A 136 -6.50 -4.78 21.45
N VAL A 137 -6.81 -3.52 21.14
CA VAL A 137 -8.18 -3.03 20.94
C VAL A 137 -8.54 -3.12 19.46
N ILE A 138 -9.73 -3.59 19.14
CA ILE A 138 -10.24 -3.58 17.76
C ILE A 138 -10.58 -2.15 17.38
N GLU A 139 -9.99 -1.67 16.30
CA GLU A 139 -10.26 -0.34 15.74
C GLU A 139 -11.33 -0.44 14.66
N GLN A 140 -11.19 -1.40 13.74
CA GLN A 140 -12.08 -1.56 12.60
C GLN A 140 -12.03 -3.00 12.08
N LEU A 141 -13.17 -3.50 11.62
CA LEU A 141 -13.25 -4.67 10.76
C LEU A 141 -13.75 -4.22 9.38
N LEU A 142 -12.89 -4.30 8.37
CA LEU A 142 -13.21 -3.86 7.02
C LEU A 142 -14.22 -4.81 6.36
N SER A 143 -15.10 -4.27 5.52
CA SER A 143 -16.01 -5.07 4.70
C SER A 143 -15.28 -5.88 3.62
N ASP A 144 -14.09 -5.44 3.21
CA ASP A 144 -13.24 -6.04 2.18
C ASP A 144 -11.76 -5.94 2.60
N SER A 145 -10.86 -6.62 1.91
CA SER A 145 -9.42 -6.59 2.18
C SER A 145 -8.85 -5.17 2.08
N PHE A 146 -7.91 -4.87 2.96
CA PHE A 146 -7.22 -3.59 3.03
C PHE A 146 -6.47 -3.34 1.72
N GLY A 147 -6.86 -2.28 1.01
CA GLY A 147 -6.31 -1.94 -0.31
C GLY A 147 -5.25 -0.83 -0.30
N GLY A 148 -4.82 -0.35 0.86
CA GLY A 148 -3.97 0.84 0.98
C GLY A 148 -4.77 2.13 1.14
N GLU A 149 -4.16 3.26 0.75
CA GLU A 149 -4.70 4.60 1.02
C GLU A 149 -6.00 4.92 0.25
N GLU A 150 -6.87 5.67 0.92
CA GLU A 150 -8.10 6.23 0.34
C GLU A 150 -7.81 7.30 -0.70
N PHE A 151 -8.75 7.46 -1.64
CA PHE A 151 -8.65 8.52 -2.64
C PHE A 151 -8.69 9.91 -1.95
N PRO A 152 -7.62 10.73 -2.04
CA PRO A 152 -7.47 11.94 -1.24
C PRO A 152 -8.21 13.16 -1.83
N GLY A 153 -8.96 12.97 -2.92
CA GLY A 153 -9.46 14.05 -3.77
C GLY A 153 -8.45 14.43 -4.86
N TYR A 154 -8.93 14.98 -5.98
CA TYR A 154 -8.09 15.28 -7.15
C TYR A 154 -6.97 16.28 -6.84
N ASP A 155 -7.24 17.27 -5.99
CA ASP A 155 -6.31 18.35 -5.64
C ASP A 155 -5.12 17.87 -4.81
N ASN A 156 -5.22 16.67 -4.22
CA ASN A 156 -4.20 16.10 -3.31
C ASN A 156 -3.55 14.84 -3.89
N ILE A 157 -3.74 14.53 -5.18
CA ILE A 157 -3.10 13.36 -5.79
C ILE A 157 -1.62 13.66 -6.04
N SER A 158 -0.76 12.86 -5.42
CA SER A 158 0.68 12.84 -5.65
C SER A 158 1.20 11.41 -5.42
N LEU A 159 1.15 10.58 -6.46
CA LEU A 159 1.48 9.16 -6.39
C LEU A 159 2.86 8.88 -6.98
N SER A 160 3.67 8.08 -6.32
CA SER A 160 4.79 7.39 -7.00
C SER A 160 4.26 6.40 -8.04
N TYR A 161 5.12 6.00 -8.99
CA TYR A 161 4.79 4.93 -9.93
C TYR A 161 4.28 3.66 -9.21
N LYS A 162 4.96 3.24 -8.12
CA LYS A 162 4.62 2.02 -7.39
C LYS A 162 3.24 2.09 -6.73
N GLU A 163 2.87 3.26 -6.20
CA GLU A 163 1.53 3.48 -5.63
C GLU A 163 0.45 3.46 -6.72
N LEU A 164 0.71 4.11 -7.86
CA LEU A 164 -0.21 4.08 -9.00
C LEU A 164 -0.39 2.65 -9.56
N GLU A 165 0.71 1.92 -9.77
CA GLU A 165 0.69 0.51 -10.19
C GLU A 165 -0.12 -0.33 -9.21
N LEU A 166 0.05 -0.10 -7.91
CA LEU A 166 -0.64 -0.82 -6.87
C LEU A 166 -2.16 -0.56 -6.89
N ILE A 167 -2.57 0.71 -6.97
CA ILE A 167 -3.98 1.12 -7.05
C ILE A 167 -4.65 0.45 -8.27
N LEU A 168 -3.97 0.47 -9.41
CA LEU A 168 -4.47 -0.12 -10.66
C LEU A 168 -4.55 -1.64 -10.59
N ARG A 169 -3.53 -2.31 -10.05
CA ARG A 169 -3.49 -3.78 -9.91
C ARG A 169 -4.55 -4.28 -8.94
N LEU A 170 -4.71 -3.62 -7.79
CA LEU A 170 -5.73 -3.98 -6.79
C LEU A 170 -7.14 -3.50 -7.17
N ARG A 171 -7.27 -2.73 -8.25
CA ARG A 171 -8.52 -2.11 -8.71
C ARG A 171 -9.29 -1.43 -7.58
N LYS A 172 -8.59 -0.66 -6.74
CA LYS A 172 -9.16 -0.08 -5.53
C LYS A 172 -10.39 0.79 -5.87
N LYS A 173 -11.56 0.41 -5.34
CA LYS A 173 -12.87 0.86 -5.86
C LYS A 173 -13.05 2.37 -5.91
N ASP A 174 -12.68 3.09 -4.85
CA ASP A 174 -12.77 4.55 -4.77
C ASP A 174 -11.89 5.24 -5.83
N TRP A 175 -10.63 4.80 -5.99
CA TRP A 175 -9.71 5.29 -7.01
C TRP A 175 -10.21 4.98 -8.43
N ILE A 176 -10.60 3.73 -8.71
CA ILE A 176 -11.12 3.37 -10.03
C ILE A 176 -12.34 4.20 -10.37
N THR A 177 -13.28 4.37 -9.43
CA THR A 177 -14.49 5.16 -9.62
C THR A 177 -14.17 6.64 -9.88
N ALA A 178 -13.22 7.21 -9.13
CA ALA A 178 -12.82 8.60 -9.28
C ALA A 178 -12.08 8.87 -10.60
N LEU A 179 -11.25 7.94 -11.08
CA LEU A 179 -10.40 8.18 -12.25
C LEU A 179 -11.05 7.76 -13.58
N GLN A 180 -11.98 6.79 -13.58
CA GLN A 180 -12.46 6.16 -14.83
C GLN A 180 -13.23 7.10 -15.76
N ASN A 181 -13.96 8.09 -15.24
CA ASN A 181 -14.82 9.00 -16.02
C ASN A 181 -14.34 10.46 -15.98
N GLN A 182 -13.06 10.65 -15.67
CA GLN A 182 -12.48 11.96 -15.45
C GLN A 182 -11.59 12.37 -16.63
N LYS A 183 -11.83 13.58 -17.15
CA LYS A 183 -10.85 14.29 -17.99
C LYS A 183 -9.93 15.09 -17.09
N ALA A 184 -8.69 15.27 -17.49
CA ALA A 184 -7.74 16.01 -16.67
C ALA A 184 -6.58 16.57 -17.48
N VAL A 185 -5.95 17.61 -16.94
CA VAL A 185 -4.54 17.90 -17.19
C VAL A 185 -3.76 17.36 -16.00
N TYR A 186 -2.75 16.54 -16.27
CA TYR A 186 -1.94 15.89 -15.24
C TYR A 186 -0.45 16.22 -15.47
N LEU A 187 0.31 16.05 -14.39
CA LEU A 187 1.75 16.25 -14.34
C LEU A 187 2.44 14.94 -13.98
N ILE A 188 3.47 14.59 -14.74
CA ILE A 188 4.44 13.57 -14.36
C ILE A 188 5.76 14.28 -14.05
N THR A 189 6.27 14.07 -12.84
CA THR A 189 7.52 14.66 -12.38
C THR A 189 8.57 13.55 -12.26
N ASP A 190 9.71 13.75 -12.89
CA ASP A 190 10.90 12.96 -12.65
C ASP A 190 11.65 13.53 -11.44
N LYS A 191 11.51 12.87 -10.29
CA LYS A 191 12.10 13.33 -9.03
C LYS A 191 13.62 13.33 -9.04
N GLN A 192 14.25 12.59 -9.95
CA GLN A 192 15.71 12.47 -10.00
C GLN A 192 16.37 13.70 -10.63
N ASN A 193 15.70 14.38 -11.55
CA ASN A 193 16.27 15.53 -12.28
C ASN A 193 15.35 16.76 -12.34
N GLY A 194 14.15 16.67 -11.77
CA GLY A 194 13.17 17.76 -11.72
C GLY A 194 12.44 18.03 -13.04
N LYS A 195 12.66 17.22 -14.09
CA LYS A 195 11.99 17.41 -15.38
C LYS A 195 10.51 17.06 -15.29
N LEU A 196 9.71 17.84 -16.01
CA LEU A 196 8.26 17.75 -16.00
C LEU A 196 7.73 17.24 -17.34
N TYR A 197 6.68 16.43 -17.28
CA TYR A 197 5.85 16.09 -18.43
C TYR A 197 4.40 16.45 -18.13
N ILE A 198 3.83 17.33 -18.94
CA ILE A 198 2.41 17.70 -18.89
C ILE A 198 1.66 16.88 -19.93
N GLY A 199 0.57 16.25 -19.53
CA GLY A 199 -0.33 15.55 -20.46
C GLY A 199 -1.79 15.81 -20.13
N SER A 200 -2.65 15.50 -21.08
CA SER A 200 -4.09 15.47 -20.86
C SER A 200 -4.69 14.08 -21.01
N ALA A 201 -5.83 13.91 -20.36
CA ALA A 201 -6.76 12.80 -20.53
C ALA A 201 -8.10 13.37 -20.95
N THR A 202 -8.67 12.81 -22.02
CA THR A 202 -9.86 13.33 -22.72
C THR A 202 -10.75 12.16 -23.14
N SER A 203 -11.96 12.42 -23.63
CA SER A 203 -12.82 11.33 -24.09
C SER A 203 -12.21 10.58 -25.28
N ASN A 204 -11.62 11.30 -26.23
CA ASN A 204 -11.08 10.73 -27.46
C ASN A 204 -9.75 9.99 -27.27
N TYR A 205 -8.97 10.34 -26.24
CA TYR A 205 -7.63 9.77 -26.00
C TYR A 205 -7.56 8.89 -24.75
N GLY A 206 -8.73 8.51 -24.22
CA GLY A 206 -8.87 7.76 -22.97
C GLY A 206 -8.92 8.69 -21.75
N MET A 207 -9.89 8.40 -20.88
CA MET A 207 -10.05 9.08 -19.59
C MET A 207 -8.81 8.89 -18.70
N LEU A 208 -8.74 9.61 -17.58
CA LEU A 208 -7.55 9.68 -16.73
C LEU A 208 -7.03 8.29 -16.31
N LEU A 209 -7.92 7.38 -15.90
CA LEU A 209 -7.56 6.02 -15.52
C LEU A 209 -6.82 5.28 -16.65
N GLN A 210 -7.32 5.38 -17.90
CA GLN A 210 -6.73 4.71 -19.06
C GLN A 210 -5.37 5.32 -19.42
N ARG A 211 -5.25 6.65 -19.37
CA ARG A 211 -3.97 7.31 -19.60
C ARG A 211 -2.94 6.87 -18.58
N TRP A 212 -3.27 6.91 -17.29
CA TRP A 212 -2.37 6.48 -16.22
C TRP A 212 -2.01 5.00 -16.26
N GLN A 213 -2.97 4.12 -16.62
CA GLN A 213 -2.68 2.71 -16.88
C GLN A 213 -1.62 2.54 -17.97
N SER A 214 -1.69 3.31 -19.06
CA SER A 214 -0.70 3.19 -20.13
C SER A 214 0.74 3.55 -19.69
N TYR A 215 0.92 4.47 -18.75
CA TYR A 215 2.24 4.75 -18.17
C TYR A 215 2.71 3.66 -17.23
N VAL A 216 1.80 3.02 -16.50
CA VAL A 216 2.17 1.84 -15.69
C VAL A 216 2.59 0.69 -16.61
N ASP A 217 1.87 0.44 -17.70
CA ASP A 217 2.13 -0.71 -18.57
C ASP A 217 3.48 -0.62 -19.32
N ASN A 218 3.87 0.59 -19.77
CA ASN A 218 5.05 0.75 -20.62
C ASN A 218 6.02 1.88 -20.21
N GLY A 219 5.71 2.65 -19.17
CA GLY A 219 6.56 3.74 -18.67
C GLY A 219 6.47 5.06 -19.43
N HIS A 220 5.88 5.10 -20.63
CA HIS A 220 5.92 6.29 -21.49
C HIS A 220 4.57 6.74 -22.06
N GLY A 221 3.51 5.93 -21.97
CA GLY A 221 2.15 6.26 -22.37
C GLY A 221 2.01 6.67 -23.85
N GLY A 222 2.94 6.19 -24.70
CA GLY A 222 3.05 6.55 -26.11
C GLY A 222 3.82 7.85 -26.43
N ASN A 223 4.30 8.61 -25.43
CA ASN A 223 4.94 9.91 -25.67
C ASN A 223 6.40 9.78 -26.08
N LYS A 224 6.82 10.61 -27.03
CA LYS A 224 8.12 10.52 -27.72
C LYS A 224 9.32 10.58 -26.76
N GLU A 225 9.48 11.66 -26.00
CA GLU A 225 10.66 11.84 -25.13
C GLU A 225 10.68 10.84 -23.98
N LEU A 226 9.51 10.50 -23.43
CA LEU A 226 9.41 9.46 -22.41
C LEU A 226 9.76 8.07 -22.97
N ARG A 227 9.44 7.78 -24.23
CA ARG A 227 9.85 6.53 -24.88
C ARG A 227 11.36 6.46 -25.02
N ILE A 228 11.99 7.54 -25.49
CA ILE A 228 13.46 7.65 -25.58
C ILE A 228 14.10 7.46 -24.20
N LEU A 229 13.52 8.05 -23.15
CA LEU A 229 13.98 7.86 -21.78
C LEU A 229 13.92 6.39 -21.35
N VAL A 230 12.78 5.72 -21.58
CA VAL A 230 12.59 4.29 -21.24
C VAL A 230 13.53 3.40 -22.05
N GLU A 231 13.74 3.68 -23.34
CA GLU A 231 14.70 2.93 -24.18
C GLU A 231 16.13 3.09 -23.67
N LYS A 232 16.50 4.26 -23.16
CA LYS A 232 17.85 4.56 -22.66
C LYS A 232 18.11 4.07 -21.24
N GLN A 233 17.16 4.22 -20.33
CA GLN A 233 17.33 3.99 -18.88
C GLN A 233 16.59 2.73 -18.39
N GLY A 234 15.71 2.16 -19.22
CA GLY A 234 14.84 1.05 -18.85
C GLY A 234 13.62 1.47 -18.03
N LEU A 235 12.65 0.56 -17.95
CA LEU A 235 11.40 0.78 -17.20
C LEU A 235 11.66 0.97 -15.69
N ASN A 236 12.67 0.31 -15.12
CA ASN A 236 13.00 0.42 -13.70
C ASN A 236 13.30 1.86 -13.28
N TYR A 237 13.96 2.64 -14.14
CA TYR A 237 14.18 4.06 -13.90
C TYR A 237 12.88 4.83 -13.66
N VAL A 238 11.86 4.57 -14.48
CA VAL A 238 10.53 5.18 -14.32
C VAL A 238 9.87 4.73 -13.01
N LYS A 239 9.97 3.43 -12.68
CA LYS A 239 9.39 2.88 -11.44
C LYS A 239 9.92 3.54 -10.16
N GLU A 240 11.17 3.98 -10.19
CA GLU A 240 11.85 4.58 -9.04
C GLU A 240 11.64 6.09 -8.97
N ASN A 241 11.65 6.77 -10.12
CA ASN A 241 11.81 8.21 -10.17
C ASN A 241 10.53 8.98 -10.49
N PHE A 242 9.51 8.37 -11.09
CA PHE A 242 8.33 9.11 -11.52
C PHE A 242 7.29 9.29 -10.41
N GLN A 243 6.68 10.47 -10.42
CA GLN A 243 5.54 10.86 -9.60
C GLN A 243 4.42 11.40 -10.50
N TYR A 244 3.17 11.07 -10.19
CA TYR A 244 1.97 11.39 -10.94
C TYR A 244 1.04 12.27 -10.10
N SER A 245 0.65 13.41 -10.65
CA SER A 245 -0.24 14.38 -9.99
C SER A 245 -1.27 14.93 -10.97
N VAL A 246 -2.36 15.50 -10.46
CA VAL A 246 -3.37 16.19 -11.26
C VAL A 246 -3.21 17.70 -11.10
N LEU A 247 -3.25 18.44 -12.21
CA LEU A 247 -3.22 19.90 -12.21
C LEU A 247 -4.62 20.48 -12.32
N GLU A 248 -5.44 19.93 -13.20
CA GLU A 248 -6.84 20.31 -13.38
C GLU A 248 -7.67 19.05 -13.68
N ASN A 249 -8.86 18.96 -13.12
CA ASN A 249 -9.79 17.86 -13.34
C ASN A 249 -11.13 18.38 -13.87
N TYR A 250 -11.69 17.68 -14.86
CA TYR A 250 -12.98 18.01 -15.46
C TYR A 250 -13.88 16.78 -15.60
N ASN A 251 -15.18 16.97 -15.42
CA ASN A 251 -16.14 15.91 -15.72
C ASN A 251 -16.11 15.54 -17.22
N GLY A 252 -16.61 14.35 -17.54
CA GLY A 252 -16.61 13.82 -18.91
C GLY A 252 -17.37 14.63 -19.96
N LYS A 253 -18.19 15.63 -19.56
CA LYS A 253 -19.00 16.45 -20.50
C LYS A 253 -18.24 17.66 -21.05
N ILE A 254 -17.13 18.05 -20.44
CA ILE A 254 -16.33 19.19 -20.91
C ILE A 254 -15.71 18.87 -22.27
N ASP A 255 -15.70 19.84 -23.18
CA ASP A 255 -15.13 19.71 -24.52
C ASP A 255 -13.63 19.33 -24.46
N ASP A 256 -13.24 18.32 -25.24
CA ASP A 256 -11.86 17.85 -25.33
C ASP A 256 -10.93 18.99 -25.78
N ASN A 257 -11.38 19.88 -26.68
CA ASN A 257 -10.56 21.00 -27.13
C ASN A 257 -10.27 22.00 -25.99
N PHE A 258 -11.18 22.15 -25.03
CA PHE A 258 -10.92 22.98 -23.86
C PHE A 258 -9.80 22.37 -23.02
N VAL A 259 -9.86 21.07 -22.74
CA VAL A 259 -8.83 20.36 -21.96
C VAL A 259 -7.47 20.45 -22.66
N LEU A 260 -7.42 20.27 -23.98
CA LEU A 260 -6.20 20.39 -24.77
C LEU A 260 -5.60 21.80 -24.70
N ARG A 261 -6.43 22.86 -24.74
CA ARG A 261 -5.94 24.24 -24.54
C ARG A 261 -5.35 24.45 -23.14
N ARG A 262 -5.96 23.85 -22.11
CA ARG A 262 -5.44 23.90 -20.73
C ARG A 262 -4.13 23.14 -20.59
N GLU A 263 -3.96 22.01 -21.26
CA GLU A 263 -2.68 21.31 -21.35
C GLU A 263 -1.61 22.19 -21.99
N SER A 264 -1.90 22.84 -23.12
CA SER A 264 -0.97 23.78 -23.78
C SER A 264 -0.58 24.93 -22.86
N TRP A 265 -1.55 25.51 -22.13
CA TRP A 265 -1.30 26.55 -21.14
C TRP A 265 -0.28 26.11 -20.07
N TRP A 266 -0.47 24.92 -19.48
CA TRP A 266 0.46 24.42 -18.47
C TRP A 266 1.85 24.10 -19.00
N LYS A 267 1.95 23.61 -20.25
CA LYS A 267 3.26 23.42 -20.91
C LYS A 267 4.03 24.72 -21.05
N GLU A 268 3.33 25.81 -21.39
CA GLU A 268 3.93 27.13 -21.53
C GLU A 268 4.34 27.70 -20.17
N VAL A 269 3.42 27.70 -19.19
CA VAL A 269 3.66 28.24 -17.85
C VAL A 269 4.81 27.52 -17.13
N LEU A 270 4.87 26.19 -17.23
CA LEU A 270 5.88 25.37 -16.56
C LEU A 270 7.10 25.08 -17.44
N LYS A 271 7.16 25.67 -18.65
CA LYS A 271 8.28 25.52 -19.59
C LYS A 271 8.66 24.06 -19.87
N SER A 272 7.68 23.15 -19.86
CA SER A 272 7.94 21.71 -19.96
C SER A 272 8.38 21.25 -21.35
N LYS A 273 8.28 22.11 -22.37
CA LYS A 273 8.89 21.89 -23.69
C LYS A 273 10.38 22.22 -23.73
N GLU A 274 10.79 23.27 -23.03
CA GLU A 274 12.18 23.76 -23.01
C GLU A 274 13.01 22.99 -21.98
N HIS A 275 12.41 22.65 -20.84
CA HIS A 275 13.10 22.09 -19.68
C HIS A 275 12.56 20.73 -19.24
N GLY A 276 11.55 20.19 -19.92
CA GLY A 276 10.88 18.95 -19.55
C GLY A 276 10.93 17.87 -20.63
N TYR A 277 9.89 17.04 -20.66
CA TYR A 277 9.75 15.91 -21.58
C TYR A 277 8.64 16.11 -22.62
N ASN A 278 8.07 17.32 -22.74
CA ASN A 278 7.10 17.60 -23.79
C ASN A 278 7.81 17.96 -25.10
N ALA A 279 7.50 17.24 -26.18
CA ALA A 279 8.03 17.52 -27.53
C ALA A 279 6.99 18.10 -28.50
N ASN A 280 5.75 18.27 -28.05
CA ASN A 280 4.62 18.82 -28.83
C ASN A 280 4.21 20.19 -28.30
#